data_AF-A0A1J5PS52-F1
#
_entry.id   AF-A0A1J5PS52-F1
#
_cell.length_a   1.000
_cell.length_b   1.000
_cell.length_c   1.000
_cell.angle_alpha   90.00
_cell.angle_beta   90.00
_cell.angle_gamma   90.00
#
_symmetry.space_group_name_H-M   'P 1'
#
loop_
_entity.id
_entity.type
_entity.pdbx_description
1 polymer ?
#
loop_
_entity_poly.entity_id
_entity_poly.type
_entity_poly.pdbx_seq_one_letter_code
_entity_poly.pdbx_strand_id
1 'polypeptide(L)'
;MREVAQQVGSGGIGPVAVGTPVQVADAIEAWFDQTDVDGLNVPFAISPGDFEDITDMLVPELVKRGRYKAAYQPGTLREKLFGAGRARLAAPHPAVQHRPDAAAKAAD
;
A
#
# COMPACT_ATOMS: atom_id res chain seq x y z
N MET A 1 -2.77 -27.70 -17.00
CA MET A 1 -4.06 -27.07 -16.64
C MET A 1 -4.41 -27.21 -15.16
N ARG A 2 -4.36 -28.39 -14.54
CA ARG A 2 -4.69 -28.56 -13.10
C ARG A 2 -3.81 -27.74 -12.16
N GLU A 3 -2.50 -27.73 -12.37
CA GLU A 3 -1.52 -27.02 -11.53
C GLU A 3 -1.68 -25.48 -11.62
N VAL A 4 -1.83 -24.96 -12.85
CA VAL A 4 -2.16 -23.54 -13.08
C VAL A 4 -3.49 -23.15 -12.44
N ALA A 5 -4.51 -24.02 -12.54
CA ALA A 5 -5.81 -23.77 -11.90
C ALA A 5 -5.73 -23.76 -10.37
N GLN A 6 -4.86 -24.59 -9.77
CA GLN A 6 -4.60 -24.57 -8.32
C GLN A 6 -3.90 -23.28 -7.89
N GLN A 7 -2.93 -22.81 -8.67
CA GLN A 7 -2.21 -21.57 -8.37
C GLN A 7 -3.11 -20.33 -8.51
N VAL A 8 -3.94 -20.26 -9.56
CA VAL A 8 -4.86 -19.14 -9.79
C VAL A 8 -5.98 -19.09 -8.75
N GLY A 9 -6.33 -20.23 -8.13
CA GLY A 9 -7.42 -20.34 -7.16
C GLY A 9 -7.21 -19.59 -5.84
N SER A 10 -5.97 -19.30 -5.43
CA SER A 10 -5.66 -18.66 -4.14
C SER A 10 -5.19 -17.20 -4.27
N GLY A 11 -4.61 -16.80 -5.41
CA GLY A 11 -3.98 -15.49 -5.59
C GLY A 11 -4.19 -14.84 -6.95
N GLY A 12 -5.06 -15.40 -7.79
CA GLY A 12 -5.22 -14.94 -9.16
C GLY A 12 -3.91 -15.08 -9.95
N ILE A 13 -3.51 -14.01 -10.64
CA ILE A 13 -2.25 -13.97 -11.42
C ILE A 13 -1.08 -13.34 -10.65
N GLY A 14 -1.31 -12.89 -9.42
CA GLY A 14 -0.30 -12.24 -8.60
C GLY A 14 0.62 -13.24 -7.91
N PRO A 15 1.79 -12.78 -7.43
CA PRO A 15 2.66 -13.61 -6.60
C PRO A 15 1.95 -13.92 -5.27
N VAL A 16 2.14 -15.14 -4.77
CA VAL A 16 1.62 -15.59 -3.47
C VAL A 16 2.79 -15.94 -2.58
N ALA A 17 2.86 -15.32 -1.40
CA ALA A 17 3.84 -15.65 -0.36
C ALA A 17 3.14 -16.40 0.77
N VAL A 18 3.59 -17.63 1.05
CA VAL A 18 3.07 -18.47 2.13
C VAL A 18 4.23 -18.90 3.01
N GLY A 19 4.12 -18.66 4.32
CA GLY A 19 5.15 -19.04 5.27
C GLY A 19 5.00 -18.32 6.60
N THR A 20 6.06 -18.38 7.41
CA THR A 20 6.17 -17.60 8.65
C THR A 20 6.26 -16.09 8.36
N PRO A 21 6.00 -15.21 9.34
CA PRO A 21 6.13 -13.76 9.15
C PRO A 21 7.51 -13.32 8.64
N VAL A 22 8.57 -13.99 9.09
CA VAL A 22 9.95 -13.75 8.61
C VAL A 22 10.07 -14.09 7.12
N GLN A 23 9.62 -15.26 6.70
CA GLN A 23 9.70 -15.69 5.31
C GLN A 23 8.86 -14.83 4.37
N VAL A 24 7.67 -14.40 4.81
CA VAL A 24 6.82 -13.50 4.02
C VAL A 24 7.45 -12.11 3.94
N ALA A 25 8.01 -11.59 5.03
CA ALA A 25 8.74 -10.32 5.02
C ALA A 25 9.97 -10.38 4.10
N ASP A 26 10.74 -11.48 4.12
CA ASP A 26 11.88 -11.70 3.22
C ASP A 26 11.42 -11.67 1.74
N ALA A 27 10.29 -12.32 1.42
CA ALA A 27 9.74 -12.32 0.07
C ALA A 27 9.28 -10.92 -0.38
N ILE A 28 8.63 -10.16 0.51
CA ILE A 28 8.23 -8.78 0.25
C ILE A 28 9.45 -7.90 0.00
N GLU A 29 10.47 -7.95 0.85
CA GLU A 29 11.71 -7.18 0.67
C GLU A 29 12.39 -7.55 -0.66
N ALA A 30 12.46 -8.84 -0.99
CA ALA A 30 13.01 -9.28 -2.27
C ALA A 30 12.27 -8.70 -3.47
N TRP A 31 10.93 -8.55 -3.41
CA TRP A 31 10.17 -7.86 -4.47
C TRP A 31 10.52 -6.38 -4.53
N PHE A 32 10.60 -5.68 -3.40
CA PHE A 32 10.99 -4.27 -3.35
C PHE A 32 12.44 -4.01 -3.78
N ASP A 33 13.35 -4.95 -3.58
CA ASP A 33 14.75 -4.80 -4.01
C ASP A 33 14.91 -5.10 -5.52
N GLN A 34 14.08 -5.99 -6.05
CA GLN A 34 14.07 -6.36 -7.48
C GLN A 34 13.24 -5.42 -8.35
N THR A 35 12.40 -4.60 -7.73
CA THR A 35 11.50 -3.67 -8.40
C THR A 35 11.67 -2.28 -7.80
N ASP A 36 11.04 -1.27 -8.38
CA ASP A 36 11.05 0.10 -7.82
C ASP A 36 9.62 0.45 -7.36
N VAL A 37 8.97 -0.49 -6.66
CA VAL A 37 7.60 -0.30 -6.16
C VAL A 37 7.61 0.39 -4.80
N ASP A 38 6.68 1.31 -4.58
CA ASP A 38 6.55 2.03 -3.30
C ASP A 38 5.62 1.31 -2.29
N GLY A 39 4.87 0.30 -2.72
CA GLY A 39 3.81 -0.31 -1.94
C GLY A 39 3.18 -1.52 -2.62
N LEU A 40 2.45 -2.31 -1.83
CA LEU A 40 1.70 -3.47 -2.30
C LEU A 40 0.21 -3.26 -2.10
N ASN A 41 -0.58 -3.74 -3.06
CA ASN A 41 -2.01 -3.96 -2.87
C ASN A 41 -2.20 -5.42 -2.45
N VAL A 42 -2.77 -5.66 -1.27
CA VAL A 42 -2.85 -7.00 -0.68
C VAL A 42 -4.28 -7.55 -0.79
N PRO A 43 -4.55 -8.47 -1.73
CA PRO A 43 -5.82 -9.20 -1.75
C PRO A 43 -5.86 -10.23 -0.62
N PHE A 44 -7.06 -10.72 -0.32
CA PHE A 44 -7.30 -11.77 0.66
C PHE A 44 -7.88 -13.01 -0.01
N ALA A 45 -7.48 -14.18 0.47
CA ALA A 45 -8.16 -15.45 0.27
C ALA A 45 -9.33 -15.60 1.26
N ILE A 46 -9.14 -15.17 2.52
CA ILE A 46 -10.15 -15.24 3.58
C ILE A 46 -10.28 -13.89 4.28
N SER A 47 -11.50 -13.37 4.35
CA SER A 47 -11.81 -12.14 5.10
C SER A 47 -12.69 -12.44 6.30
N PRO A 48 -12.38 -11.90 7.51
CA PRO A 48 -11.29 -10.95 7.79
C PRO A 48 -9.92 -11.59 8.11
N GLY A 49 -9.85 -12.92 8.23
CA GLY A 49 -8.70 -13.63 8.82
C GLY A 49 -7.33 -13.27 8.24
N ASP A 50 -7.20 -13.14 6.92
CA ASP A 50 -5.91 -12.79 6.32
C ASP A 50 -5.43 -11.39 6.75
N PHE A 51 -6.37 -10.46 6.97
CA PHE A 51 -6.01 -9.13 7.47
C PHE A 51 -5.56 -9.18 8.92
N GLU A 52 -6.17 -10.04 9.75
CA GLU A 52 -5.77 -10.27 11.14
C GLU A 52 -4.36 -10.86 11.20
N ASP A 53 -4.08 -11.90 10.40
CA ASP A 53 -2.74 -12.49 10.30
C ASP A 53 -1.69 -11.46 9.85
N ILE A 54 -2.03 -10.59 8.89
CA ILE A 54 -1.16 -9.51 8.46
C ILE A 54 -0.92 -8.52 9.60
N THR A 55 -1.96 -8.04 10.28
CA THR A 55 -1.79 -7.02 11.34
C THR A 55 -1.09 -7.56 12.57
N ASP A 56 -1.36 -8.80 12.96
CA ASP A 56 -0.92 -9.36 14.22
C ASP A 56 0.44 -10.05 14.10
N MET A 57 0.75 -10.59 12.92
CA MET A 57 1.99 -11.37 12.70
C MET A 57 2.98 -10.66 11.79
N LEU A 58 2.55 -10.16 10.61
CA LEU A 58 3.47 -9.63 9.59
C LEU A 58 3.88 -8.18 9.86
N VAL A 59 2.93 -7.31 10.20
CA VAL A 59 3.18 -5.88 10.46
C VAL A 59 4.25 -5.68 11.55
N PRO A 60 4.23 -6.38 12.70
CA PRO A 60 5.29 -6.24 13.71
C PRO A 60 6.69 -6.55 13.19
N GLU A 61 6.83 -7.59 12.35
CA GLU A 61 8.11 -7.96 11.73
C GLU A 61 8.57 -6.88 10.74
N LEU A 62 7.68 -6.35 9.90
CA LEU A 62 8.02 -5.27 8.97
C LEU A 62 8.37 -3.95 9.69
N VAL A 63 7.73 -3.64 10.82
CA VAL A 63 8.09 -2.50 11.66
C VAL A 63 9.47 -2.68 12.27
N LYS A 64 9.79 -3.88 12.80
CA LYS A 64 11.11 -4.22 13.34
C LYS A 64 12.23 -4.06 12.30
N ARG A 65 11.94 -4.35 11.04
CA ARG A 65 12.86 -4.17 9.90
C ARG A 65 12.94 -2.73 9.37
N GLY A 66 12.11 -1.81 9.88
CA GLY A 66 12.03 -0.45 9.36
C GLY A 66 11.35 -0.33 7.99
N ARG A 67 10.62 -1.35 7.55
CA ARG A 67 9.91 -1.38 6.26
C ARG A 67 8.45 -0.95 6.35
N TYR A 68 7.90 -0.86 7.55
CA TYR A 68 6.53 -0.38 7.77
C TYR A 68 6.46 0.66 8.89
N LYS A 69 5.48 1.55 8.80
CA LYS A 69 5.29 2.62 9.78
C LYS A 69 4.84 2.04 11.13
N ALA A 70 5.42 2.52 12.23
CA ALA A 70 4.97 2.18 13.58
C ALA A 70 3.72 2.97 14.02
N ALA A 71 3.49 4.15 13.43
CA ALA A 71 2.34 5.00 13.70
C ALA A 71 1.97 5.82 12.46
N TYR A 72 0.73 6.29 12.42
CA TYR A 72 0.29 7.20 11.37
C TYR A 72 0.79 8.62 11.63
N GLN A 73 1.34 9.25 10.59
CA GLN A 73 1.58 10.68 10.59
C GLN A 73 0.25 11.47 10.52
N PRO A 74 0.17 12.68 11.09
CA PRO A 74 -1.02 13.52 10.96
C PRO A 74 -1.26 13.96 9.51
N GLY A 75 -2.47 14.45 9.24
CA GLY A 75 -2.84 14.98 7.92
C GLY A 75 -3.59 14.00 7.01
N THR A 76 -3.81 14.45 5.79
CA THR A 76 -4.56 13.76 4.73
C THR A 76 -3.80 12.54 4.19
N LEU A 77 -4.49 11.67 3.45
CA LEU A 77 -3.85 10.53 2.76
C LEU A 77 -2.74 11.00 1.81
N ARG A 78 -2.95 12.11 1.09
CA ARG A 78 -1.94 12.64 0.16
C ARG A 78 -0.70 13.12 0.89
N GLU A 79 -0.85 13.72 2.06
CA GLU A 79 0.31 14.13 2.87
C GLU A 79 1.08 12.92 3.40
N LYS A 80 0.36 11.87 3.80
CA LYS A 80 0.97 10.61 4.26
C LYS A 80 1.76 9.90 3.15
N LEU A 81 1.31 10.00 1.90
CA LEU A 81 1.96 9.34 0.76
C LEU A 81 3.05 10.20 0.11
N PHE A 82 2.86 11.52 0.01
CA PHE A 82 3.72 12.39 -0.79
C PHE A 82 4.48 13.46 0.01
N GLY A 83 4.27 13.53 1.34
CA GLY A 83 4.94 14.46 2.25
C GLY A 83 4.04 15.57 2.80
N ALA A 84 4.42 16.12 3.96
CA ALA A 84 3.68 17.17 4.65
C ALA A 84 3.49 18.43 3.79
N GLY A 85 2.35 19.11 3.94
CA GLY A 85 2.00 20.30 3.17
C GLY A 85 1.47 20.01 1.75
N ARG A 86 1.40 18.74 1.34
CA ARG A 86 0.89 18.31 0.03
C ARG A 86 -0.55 17.80 0.09
N ALA A 87 -1.40 18.42 0.92
CA ALA A 87 -2.81 18.05 1.03
C ALA A 87 -3.57 18.11 -0.31
N ARG A 88 -3.17 19.02 -1.19
CA ARG A 88 -3.73 19.20 -2.53
C ARG A 88 -2.69 18.90 -3.61
N LEU A 89 -3.19 18.60 -4.80
CA LEU A 89 -2.37 18.36 -5.99
C LEU A 89 -1.49 19.59 -6.29
N ALA A 90 -0.23 19.37 -6.62
CA ALA A 90 0.72 20.39 -7.04
C ALA A 90 1.05 20.22 -8.53
N ALA A 91 1.65 21.24 -9.14
CA ALA A 91 2.19 21.10 -10.49
C ALA A 91 3.22 19.95 -10.51
N PRO A 92 3.25 19.12 -11.58
CA PRO A 92 2.58 19.29 -12.87
C PRO A 92 1.24 18.54 -13.00
N HIS A 93 0.57 18.14 -11.91
CA HIS A 93 -0.64 17.32 -12.02
C HIS A 93 -1.77 18.05 -12.80
N PRO A 94 -2.38 17.44 -13.84
CA PRO A 94 -3.37 18.11 -14.70
C PRO A 94 -4.56 18.70 -13.95
N ALA A 95 -5.05 18.08 -12.88
CA ALA A 95 -6.16 18.67 -12.11
C ALA A 95 -5.86 20.05 -11.48
N VAL A 96 -4.60 20.51 -11.44
CA VAL A 96 -4.24 21.84 -10.89
C VAL A 96 -4.86 22.98 -11.71
N GLN A 97 -4.98 22.83 -13.04
CA GLN A 97 -5.59 23.83 -13.96
C GLN A 97 -7.12 23.93 -13.83
N HIS A 98 -7.76 23.01 -13.10
CA HIS A 98 -9.20 23.03 -12.85
C HIS A 98 -9.55 23.39 -11.40
N ARG A 99 -8.58 23.90 -10.62
CA ARG A 99 -8.85 24.36 -9.26
C ARG A 99 -9.68 25.66 -9.35
N PRO A 100 -10.90 25.71 -8.78
CA PRO A 100 -11.63 26.95 -8.71
C PRO A 100 -10.82 27.94 -7.87
N ASP A 101 -10.65 29.16 -8.38
CA ASP A 101 -10.02 30.23 -7.61
C ASP A 101 -10.82 30.43 -6.33
N ALA A 102 -10.14 30.35 -5.18
CA ALA A 102 -10.78 30.59 -3.88
C ALA A 102 -11.42 31.99 -3.79
N ALA A 103 -10.97 32.93 -4.63
CA ALA A 103 -11.57 34.26 -4.76
C ALA A 103 -12.94 34.26 -5.45
N ALA A 104 -13.21 33.34 -6.37
CA ALA A 104 -14.48 33.28 -7.10
C ALA A 104 -15.63 32.73 -6.25
N LYS A 105 -15.33 31.98 -5.18
CA LYS A 105 -16.34 31.38 -4.27
C LYS A 105 -16.73 32.26 -3.08
N ALA A 106 -16.04 33.38 -2.86
CA ALA A 106 -16.35 34.33 -1.78
C ALA A 106 -17.24 35.49 -2.25
N ALA A 107 -17.63 35.50 -3.53
CA ALA A 107 -18.42 36.55 -4.17
C ALA A 107 -19.88 36.13 -4.47
N ASP A 108 -20.30 34.94 -4.01
CA ASP A 108 -21.68 34.42 -4.06
C ASP A 108 -22.22 34.19 -2.64
#